data_AF-A0A2U3CBM6-F1
#
_entry.id   AF-A0A2U3CBM6-F1
#
_cell.length_a   1.000
_cell.length_b   1.000
_cell.length_c   1.000
_cell.angle_alpha   90.00
_cell.angle_beta   90.00
_cell.angle_gamma   90.00
#
_symmetry.space_group_name_H-M   'P 1'
#
loop_
_entity.id
_entity.type
_entity.pdbx_description
1 polymer ?
#
loop_
_entity_poly.entity_id
_entity_poly.type
_entity_poly.pdbx_seq_one_letter_code
_entity_poly.pdbx_strand_id
1 'polypeptide(L)'
;MNNEVLRALSVVLILSFFVGCGVFPTPVGMGNKSTLNSSRYNAIPEDLAEKTQANYYFHNDYTDFVIELKTLNESYPAITDVYSLNAKYTHSNTVGGKEVWCIRITNESTGLHKPEVLFIGGHHGNERVGVENAFWYAQWLVTNYGKDTRVTSLVDNREIY
;
A
#
# COMPACT_ATOMS: atom_id res chain seq x y z
N MET A 1 -30.54 22.47 2.23
CA MET A 1 -30.09 21.43 1.27
C MET A 1 -28.77 20.91 1.81
N ASN A 2 -28.74 19.63 2.17
CA ASN A 2 -27.72 19.04 3.03
C ASN A 2 -26.44 18.76 2.24
N ASN A 3 -25.29 19.06 2.84
CA ASN A 3 -23.95 18.97 2.26
C ASN A 3 -23.44 17.53 2.00
N GLU A 4 -24.33 16.54 2.06
CA GLU A 4 -24.04 15.12 1.83
C GLU A 4 -23.82 14.77 0.35
N VAL A 5 -24.25 15.64 -0.58
CA VAL A 5 -24.24 15.34 -2.03
C VAL A 5 -22.93 15.75 -2.73
N LEU A 6 -22.05 16.49 -2.08
CA LEU A 6 -20.77 16.94 -2.67
C LEU A 6 -19.61 15.93 -2.51
N ARG A 7 -19.82 14.78 -1.87
CA ARG A 7 -18.80 13.76 -1.61
C ARG A 7 -18.44 12.87 -2.82
N ALA A 8 -18.90 13.17 -4.03
CA ALA A 8 -18.85 12.25 -5.18
C ALA A 8 -18.13 12.81 -6.42
N LEU A 9 -17.07 13.59 -6.24
CA LEU A 9 -16.18 14.01 -7.34
C LEU A 9 -14.74 13.52 -7.14
N SER A 10 -14.57 12.29 -6.65
CA SER A 10 -13.30 11.57 -6.78
C SER A 10 -13.30 10.92 -8.17
N VAL A 11 -12.39 11.33 -9.04
CA VAL A 11 -12.23 10.77 -10.39
C VAL A 11 -11.74 9.33 -10.27
N VAL A 12 -12.69 8.39 -10.24
CA VAL A 12 -12.41 6.95 -10.35
C VAL A 12 -12.30 6.63 -11.84
N LEU A 13 -11.10 6.79 -12.40
CA LEU A 13 -10.80 6.32 -13.76
C LEU A 13 -10.38 4.84 -13.69
N ILE A 14 -11.35 3.92 -13.55
CA ILE A 14 -11.10 2.49 -13.78
C ILE A 14 -11.15 2.27 -15.29
N LEU A 15 -10.00 2.35 -15.95
CA LEU A 15 -9.83 1.89 -17.33
C LEU A 15 -9.86 0.36 -17.33
N SER A 16 -11.06 -0.21 -17.47
CA SER A 16 -11.23 -1.64 -17.73
C SER A 16 -10.76 -1.97 -19.16
N PHE A 17 -9.49 -2.35 -19.31
CA PHE A 17 -9.04 -3.06 -20.52
C PHE A 17 -9.48 -4.53 -20.42
N PHE A 18 -10.64 -4.82 -21.00
CA PHE A 18 -10.97 -6.18 -21.46
C PHE A 18 -10.03 -6.52 -22.61
N VAL A 19 -8.98 -7.31 -22.35
CA VAL A 19 -8.27 -8.05 -23.41
C VAL A 19 -8.66 -9.51 -23.29
N GLY A 20 -9.33 -9.97 -24.34
CA GLY A 20 -9.89 -11.30 -24.45
C GLY A 20 -8.85 -12.41 -24.44
N CYS A 21 -9.30 -13.54 -23.89
CA CYS A 21 -8.92 -14.92 -24.18
C CYS A 21 -7.73 -15.12 -25.13
N GLY A 22 -6.57 -15.40 -24.55
CA GLY A 22 -5.44 -16.04 -25.19
C GLY A 22 -4.85 -17.05 -24.22
N VAL A 23 -4.80 -18.31 -24.64
CA VAL A 23 -4.42 -19.48 -23.84
C VAL A 23 -3.00 -19.32 -23.27
N PHE A 24 -2.87 -19.23 -21.95
CA PHE A 24 -1.56 -19.29 -21.29
C PHE A 24 -1.21 -20.75 -20.97
N PRO A 25 0.01 -21.21 -21.29
CA PRO A 25 0.46 -22.55 -20.90
C PRO A 25 0.50 -22.65 -19.37
N THR A 26 0.05 -23.79 -18.85
CA THR A 26 -0.02 -24.11 -17.41
C THR A 26 1.27 -23.76 -16.68
N PRO A 27 1.23 -23.22 -15.45
CA PRO A 27 2.43 -23.09 -14.63
C PRO A 27 3.03 -24.47 -14.39
N VAL A 28 4.25 -24.67 -14.89
CA VAL A 28 5.15 -25.72 -14.44
C VAL A 28 5.26 -25.59 -12.93
N GLY A 29 4.95 -26.67 -12.22
CA GLY A 29 5.09 -26.72 -10.77
C GLY A 29 6.52 -26.40 -10.35
N MET A 30 6.69 -25.33 -9.58
CA MET A 30 7.82 -25.16 -8.66
C MET A 30 7.24 -25.50 -7.27
N GLY A 31 7.50 -26.66 -6.69
CA GLY A 31 8.82 -27.28 -6.56
C GLY A 31 9.52 -26.60 -5.39
N ASN A 32 9.56 -27.31 -4.25
CA ASN A 32 10.13 -26.87 -2.98
C ASN A 32 11.47 -26.14 -3.14
N LYS A 33 11.64 -25.06 -2.36
CA LYS A 33 12.89 -24.31 -2.08
C LYS A 33 14.14 -24.94 -2.71
N SER A 34 14.39 -24.66 -3.99
CA SER A 34 15.68 -24.95 -4.61
C SER A 34 16.56 -23.72 -4.47
N THR A 35 17.59 -23.87 -3.65
CA THR A 35 18.77 -23.02 -3.57
C THR A 35 19.15 -22.41 -4.92
N LEU A 36 19.00 -21.10 -5.06
CA LEU A 36 19.60 -20.38 -6.18
C LEU A 36 21.12 -20.56 -6.08
N ASN A 37 21.68 -21.24 -7.07
CA ASN A 37 23.10 -21.55 -7.16
C ASN A 37 23.90 -20.23 -7.28
N SER A 38 24.71 -19.94 -6.27
CA SER A 38 25.48 -18.69 -6.08
C SER A 38 26.63 -18.49 -7.08
N SER A 39 26.86 -19.43 -8.00
CA SER A 39 28.01 -19.41 -8.91
C SER A 39 27.95 -18.38 -10.05
N ARG A 40 26.84 -17.64 -10.22
CA ARG A 40 26.71 -16.56 -11.22
C ARG A 40 26.85 -15.14 -10.66
N TYR A 41 27.04 -14.98 -9.35
CA TYR A 41 27.28 -13.69 -8.69
C TYR A 41 28.72 -13.56 -8.20
N ASN A 42 29.68 -14.02 -9.00
CA ASN A 42 31.09 -13.74 -8.72
C ASN A 42 31.44 -12.36 -9.28
N ALA A 43 31.85 -11.47 -8.36
CA ALA A 43 32.31 -10.09 -8.53
C ALA A 43 31.26 -8.98 -8.34
N ILE A 44 30.60 -8.95 -7.19
CA ILE A 44 30.26 -7.65 -6.57
C ILE A 44 31.29 -7.42 -5.47
N PRO A 45 32.06 -6.31 -5.51
CA PRO A 45 32.93 -5.89 -4.41
C PRO A 45 32.20 -5.96 -3.07
N GLU A 46 32.87 -6.46 -2.03
CA GLU A 46 32.29 -6.70 -0.69
C GLU A 46 31.71 -5.41 -0.08
N ASP A 47 32.26 -4.24 -0.43
CA ASP A 47 31.78 -2.92 -0.02
C ASP A 47 30.47 -2.46 -0.71
N LEU A 48 30.15 -3.04 -1.86
CA LEU A 48 28.90 -2.84 -2.59
C LEU A 48 27.86 -3.89 -2.22
N ALA A 49 28.25 -5.08 -1.76
CA ALA A 49 27.33 -6.11 -1.28
C ALA A 49 26.52 -5.61 -0.05
N GLU A 50 27.17 -4.91 0.87
CA GLU A 50 26.52 -4.31 2.05
C GLU A 50 25.57 -3.15 1.68
N LYS A 51 25.85 -2.44 0.57
CA LYS A 51 24.97 -1.37 0.04
C LYS A 51 23.87 -1.86 -0.91
N THR A 52 23.97 -3.07 -1.45
CA THR A 52 23.04 -3.61 -2.46
C THR A 52 22.03 -4.58 -1.89
N GLN A 53 22.23 -5.06 -0.66
CA GLN A 53 21.19 -5.79 0.06
C GLN A 53 20.22 -4.78 0.69
N ALA A 54 19.44 -4.09 -0.14
CA ALA A 54 18.17 -3.57 0.32
C ALA A 54 17.38 -4.79 0.82
N ASN A 55 17.36 -4.99 2.13
CA ASN A 55 16.53 -5.99 2.77
C ASN A 55 15.08 -5.55 2.55
N TYR A 56 14.52 -5.91 1.39
CA TYR A 56 13.12 -5.65 1.08
C TYR A 56 12.27 -6.46 2.05
N TYR A 57 11.66 -5.76 3.00
CA TYR A 57 10.81 -6.34 4.02
C TYR A 57 9.38 -6.54 3.48
N PHE A 58 8.99 -7.78 3.26
CA PHE A 58 7.61 -8.09 2.91
C PHE A 58 6.89 -8.70 4.13
N HIS A 59 5.64 -8.30 4.39
CA HIS A 59 4.83 -8.82 5.50
C HIS A 59 4.41 -10.27 5.28
N ASN A 60 4.87 -11.21 6.12
CA ASN A 60 4.75 -12.65 5.84
C ASN A 60 3.32 -13.10 5.56
N ASP A 61 2.35 -12.52 6.28
CA ASP A 61 0.94 -12.76 6.07
C ASP A 61 0.06 -11.51 6.31
N TYR A 62 -1.25 -11.72 6.20
CA TYR A 62 -2.26 -10.68 6.40
C TYR A 62 -2.28 -10.12 7.83
N THR A 63 -2.05 -10.96 8.85
CA THR A 63 -2.09 -10.55 10.25
C THR A 63 -0.93 -9.61 10.56
N ASP A 64 0.27 -9.96 10.10
CA ASP A 64 1.47 -9.12 10.23
C ASP A 64 1.22 -7.74 9.60
N PHE A 65 0.70 -7.72 8.36
CA PHE A 65 0.35 -6.48 7.66
C PHE A 65 -0.64 -5.61 8.45
N VAL A 66 -1.71 -6.20 8.99
CA VAL A 66 -2.72 -5.45 9.73
C VAL A 66 -2.16 -4.91 11.05
N ILE A 67 -1.30 -5.67 11.73
CA ILE A 67 -0.63 -5.22 12.96
C ILE A 67 0.21 -3.98 12.65
N GLU A 68 1.08 -4.04 11.63
CA GLU A 68 1.96 -2.93 11.29
C GLU A 68 1.19 -1.70 10.80
N LEU A 69 0.12 -1.89 10.02
CA LEU A 69 -0.74 -0.79 9.58
C LEU A 69 -1.39 -0.07 10.77
N LYS A 70 -1.86 -0.82 11.77
CA LYS A 70 -2.42 -0.24 13.01
C LYS A 70 -1.35 0.43 13.86
N THR A 71 -0.16 -0.16 13.98
CA THR A 71 0.98 0.45 14.66
C THR A 71 1.39 1.78 14.02
N LEU A 72 1.32 1.88 12.68
CA LEU A 72 1.57 3.13 11.98
C LEU A 72 0.59 4.23 12.42
N ASN A 73 -0.69 3.87 12.57
CA ASN A 73 -1.72 4.79 13.05
C ASN A 73 -1.49 5.25 14.50
N GLU A 74 -1.13 4.30 15.37
CA GLU A 74 -0.81 4.59 16.78
C GLU A 74 0.44 5.48 16.93
N SER A 75 1.40 5.33 16.01
CA SER A 75 2.65 6.10 16.03
C SER A 75 2.49 7.52 15.49
N TYR A 76 1.56 7.74 14.55
CA TYR A 76 1.35 9.02 13.85
C TYR A 76 -0.10 9.52 13.87
N PRO A 77 -0.82 9.47 14.99
CA PRO A 77 -2.28 9.65 15.05
C PRO A 77 -2.75 11.06 14.66
N ALA A 78 -1.86 12.06 14.64
CA ALA A 78 -2.18 13.42 14.24
C ALA A 78 -2.40 13.58 12.73
N ILE A 79 -1.88 12.66 11.92
CA ILE A 79 -1.92 12.75 10.46
C ILE A 79 -2.41 11.46 9.79
N THR A 80 -2.74 10.42 10.56
CA THR A 80 -3.23 9.14 10.04
C THR A 80 -4.59 8.77 10.62
N ASP A 81 -5.38 8.06 9.82
CA ASP A 81 -6.62 7.42 10.23
C ASP A 81 -6.74 6.06 9.52
N VAL A 82 -6.62 4.97 10.28
CA VAL A 82 -6.70 3.59 9.78
C VAL A 82 -8.02 2.95 10.14
N TYR A 83 -8.72 2.41 9.15
CA TYR A 83 -10.03 1.79 9.34
C TYR A 83 -10.29 0.64 8.38
N SER A 84 -11.16 -0.28 8.82
CA SER A 84 -11.75 -1.32 7.97
C SER A 84 -12.85 -0.72 7.11
N LEU A 85 -12.74 -0.89 5.79
CA LEU A 85 -13.77 -0.48 4.83
C LEU A 85 -15.05 -1.29 5.02
N ASN A 86 -14.93 -2.58 5.38
CA ASN A 86 -16.06 -3.45 5.67
C ASN A 86 -16.87 -2.91 6.86
N ALA A 87 -16.19 -2.58 7.96
CA ALA A 87 -16.83 -2.01 9.15
C ALA A 87 -17.43 -0.62 8.88
N LYS A 88 -16.71 0.23 8.13
CA LYS A 88 -17.13 1.62 7.87
C LYS A 88 -18.35 1.73 6.94
N TYR A 89 -18.43 0.88 5.93
CA TYR A 89 -19.50 0.93 4.92
C TYR A 89 -20.50 -0.23 5.03
N THR A 90 -20.50 -0.94 6.17
CA THR A 90 -21.42 -2.03 6.49
C THR A 90 -21.43 -3.14 5.43
N HIS A 91 -20.27 -3.45 4.88
CA HIS A 91 -20.11 -4.57 3.95
C HIS A 91 -19.67 -5.80 4.73
N SER A 92 -20.20 -6.96 4.35
CA SER A 92 -19.68 -8.24 4.83
C SER A 92 -18.20 -8.38 4.48
N ASN A 93 -17.46 -9.16 5.27
CA ASN A 93 -16.05 -9.46 4.99
C ASN A 93 -15.87 -10.02 3.57
N THR A 94 -14.66 -9.90 3.05
CA THR A 94 -14.30 -10.51 1.76
C THR A 94 -14.49 -12.03 1.79
N VAL A 95 -14.50 -12.64 0.59
CA VAL A 95 -14.44 -14.11 0.47
C VAL A 95 -13.19 -14.60 1.20
N GLY A 96 -13.37 -15.38 2.27
CA GLY A 96 -12.28 -15.82 3.15
C GLY A 96 -12.20 -15.08 4.50
N GLY A 97 -13.17 -14.23 4.82
CA GLY A 97 -13.34 -13.66 6.17
C GLY A 97 -12.39 -12.52 6.52
N LYS A 98 -11.60 -12.02 5.56
CA LYS A 98 -10.66 -10.92 5.75
C LYS A 98 -11.33 -9.56 5.51
N GLU A 99 -10.87 -8.56 6.26
CA GLU A 99 -11.28 -7.17 6.05
C GLU A 99 -10.36 -6.49 5.03
N VAL A 100 -10.89 -5.47 4.38
CA VAL A 100 -10.14 -4.55 3.53
C VAL A 100 -9.82 -3.32 4.36
N TRP A 101 -8.53 -3.01 4.50
CA TRP A 101 -8.05 -1.90 5.29
C TRP A 101 -7.72 -0.70 4.42
N CYS A 102 -7.96 0.48 4.97
CA CYS A 102 -7.58 1.76 4.40
C CYS A 102 -6.79 2.55 5.44
N ILE A 103 -5.75 3.25 5.00
CA ILE A 103 -5.10 4.31 5.77
C ILE A 103 -5.36 5.63 5.05
N ARG A 104 -5.84 6.63 5.77
CA ARG A 104 -5.94 8.00 5.28
C ARG A 104 -4.82 8.81 5.90
N ILE A 105 -4.09 9.57 5.10
CA ILE A 105 -2.96 10.40 5.53
C ILE A 105 -3.21 11.86 5.10
N THR A 106 -3.32 12.76 6.07
CA THR A 106 -3.48 14.21 5.85
C THR A 106 -3.28 14.98 7.14
N ASN A 107 -2.78 16.21 7.06
CA ASN A 107 -2.77 17.13 8.20
C ASN A 107 -4.05 17.99 8.23
N GLU A 108 -5.07 17.64 9.00
CA GLU A 108 -6.32 18.42 9.04
C GLU A 108 -6.15 19.86 9.58
N SER A 109 -5.07 20.15 10.31
CA SER A 109 -4.81 21.51 10.83
C SER A 109 -4.51 22.54 9.75
N THR A 110 -4.08 22.11 8.56
CA THR A 110 -3.82 22.99 7.41
C THR A 110 -5.04 23.17 6.49
N GLY A 111 -6.15 22.52 6.81
CA GLY A 111 -7.42 22.65 6.10
C GLY A 111 -8.14 21.33 5.91
N LEU A 112 -9.41 21.42 5.54
CA LEU A 112 -10.27 20.28 5.18
C LEU A 112 -10.58 20.33 3.67
N HIS A 113 -11.08 19.22 3.12
CA HIS A 113 -11.49 19.12 1.71
C HIS A 113 -10.34 19.38 0.72
N LYS A 114 -9.20 18.73 0.97
CA LYS A 114 -8.04 18.84 0.09
C LYS A 114 -8.20 17.89 -1.10
N PRO A 115 -7.50 18.12 -2.23
CA PRO A 115 -7.49 17.17 -3.34
C PRO A 115 -7.04 15.78 -2.89
N GLU A 116 -7.81 14.76 -3.29
CA GLU A 116 -7.61 13.37 -2.88
C GLU A 116 -6.79 12.60 -3.92
N VAL A 117 -6.03 11.62 -3.44
CA VAL A 117 -5.38 10.60 -4.28
C VAL A 117 -5.51 9.25 -3.60
N LEU A 118 -5.78 8.20 -4.40
CA LEU A 118 -5.96 6.85 -3.92
C LEU A 118 -4.91 5.91 -4.54
N PHE A 119 -4.18 5.21 -3.69
CA PHE A 119 -3.23 4.17 -4.04
C PHE A 119 -3.79 2.81 -3.60
N ILE A 120 -4.03 1.91 -4.57
CA ILE A 120 -4.60 0.59 -4.29
C ILE A 120 -3.54 -0.48 -4.54
N GLY A 121 -3.34 -1.34 -3.55
CA GLY A 121 -2.61 -2.60 -3.68
C GLY A 121 -3.52 -3.81 -3.51
N GLY A 122 -3.13 -4.96 -4.05
CA GLY A 122 -3.76 -6.25 -3.73
C GLY A 122 -5.08 -6.56 -4.45
N HIS A 123 -5.40 -5.88 -5.54
CA HIS A 123 -6.56 -6.23 -6.38
C HIS A 123 -6.40 -7.61 -7.06
N HIS A 124 -5.16 -8.02 -7.32
CA HIS A 124 -4.79 -9.41 -7.60
C HIS A 124 -4.07 -10.02 -6.39
N GLY A 125 -4.62 -11.13 -5.87
CA GLY A 125 -4.12 -11.75 -4.62
C GLY A 125 -2.72 -12.37 -4.71
N ASN A 126 -2.18 -12.57 -5.92
CA ASN A 126 -0.82 -13.08 -6.16
C ASN A 126 0.20 -11.95 -6.43
N GLU A 127 -0.21 -10.69 -6.47
CA GLU A 127 0.65 -9.54 -6.74
C GLU A 127 1.02 -8.78 -5.46
N ARG A 128 1.72 -9.47 -4.54
CA ARG A 128 2.07 -8.92 -3.22
C ARG A 128 2.85 -7.61 -3.29
N VAL A 129 3.66 -7.41 -4.32
CA VAL A 129 4.46 -6.18 -4.52
C VAL A 129 3.61 -4.91 -4.51
N GLY A 130 2.37 -4.95 -5.02
CA GLY A 130 1.48 -3.78 -5.03
C GLY A 130 1.04 -3.37 -3.63
N VAL A 131 0.77 -4.35 -2.75
CA VAL A 131 0.37 -4.11 -1.35
C VAL A 131 1.53 -3.50 -0.56
N GLU A 132 2.72 -4.09 -0.67
CA GLU A 132 3.90 -3.62 0.06
C GLU A 132 4.35 -2.24 -0.40
N ASN A 133 4.27 -1.96 -1.71
CA ASN A 133 4.64 -0.65 -2.23
C ASN A 133 3.70 0.46 -1.71
N ALA A 134 2.39 0.20 -1.65
CA ALA A 134 1.43 1.14 -1.06
C ALA A 134 1.72 1.36 0.44
N PHE A 135 2.02 0.29 1.17
CA PHE A 135 2.39 0.37 2.59
C PHE A 135 3.69 1.14 2.83
N TRP A 136 4.75 0.83 2.10
CA TRP A 136 6.02 1.56 2.23
C TRP A 136 5.89 3.02 1.85
N TYR A 137 5.05 3.36 0.87
CA TYR A 137 4.75 4.74 0.55
C TYR A 137 4.04 5.44 1.72
N ALA A 138 3.04 4.80 2.34
CA ALA A 138 2.40 5.32 3.55
C ALA A 138 3.40 5.52 4.70
N GLN A 139 4.25 4.52 4.96
CA GLN A 139 5.30 4.59 5.99
C GLN A 139 6.29 5.72 5.69
N TRP A 140 6.72 5.87 4.44
CA TRP A 140 7.63 6.93 4.02
C TRP A 140 7.02 8.32 4.23
N LEU A 141 5.73 8.51 3.91
CA LEU A 141 5.03 9.77 4.13
C LEU A 141 5.01 10.16 5.61
N VAL A 142 4.59 9.25 6.50
CA VAL A 142 4.42 9.58 7.92
C VAL A 142 5.76 9.74 8.65
N THR A 143 6.78 8.95 8.30
CA THR A 143 8.10 9.00 8.96
C THR A 143 8.93 10.22 8.56
N ASN A 144 8.66 10.80 7.39
CA ASN A 144 9.34 11.98 6.86
C ASN A 144 8.52 13.28 6.98
N TYR A 145 7.27 13.20 7.44
CA TYR A 145 6.47 14.37 7.74
C TYR A 145 7.16 15.25 8.79
N GLY A 146 7.30 16.56 8.50
CA GLY A 146 8.03 17.52 9.34
C GLY A 146 9.56 17.48 9.19
N LYS A 147 10.11 16.53 8.40
CA LYS A 147 11.56 16.41 8.14
C LYS A 147 11.89 16.76 6.68
N ASP A 148 11.12 16.21 5.76
CA ASP A 148 11.24 16.46 4.33
C ASP A 148 10.18 17.48 3.88
N THR A 149 10.60 18.55 3.22
CA THR A 149 9.72 19.65 2.81
C THR A 149 8.71 19.24 1.74
N ARG A 150 9.08 18.32 0.84
CA ARG A 150 8.19 17.80 -0.19
C ARG A 150 7.15 16.89 0.44
N VAL A 151 7.53 15.99 1.33
CA VAL A 151 6.58 15.12 2.06
C VAL A 151 5.62 15.96 2.90
N THR A 152 6.15 16.93 3.63
CA THR A 152 5.35 17.84 4.45
C THR A 152 4.33 18.58 3.59
N SER A 153 4.76 19.13 2.44
CA SER A 153 3.86 19.76 1.49
C SER A 153 2.77 18.81 0.97
N LEU A 154 3.07 17.55 0.70
CA LEU A 154 2.07 16.56 0.27
C LEU A 154 1.02 16.34 1.36
N VAL A 155 1.43 16.03 2.59
CA VAL A 155 0.51 15.76 3.71
C VAL A 155 -0.29 17.00 4.11
N ASP A 156 0.30 18.20 3.99
CA ASP A 156 -0.38 19.46 4.27
C ASP A 156 -1.40 19.85 3.19
N ASN A 157 -1.24 19.40 1.95
CA ASN A 157 -2.06 19.90 0.83
C ASN A 157 -2.87 18.82 0.11
N ARG A 158 -2.82 17.55 0.55
CA ARG A 158 -3.57 16.43 -0.05
C ARG A 158 -4.19 15.55 1.03
N GLU A 159 -5.23 14.82 0.63
CA GLU A 159 -5.65 13.62 1.36
C GLU A 159 -5.19 12.40 0.56
N ILE A 160 -4.37 11.56 1.19
CA ILE A 160 -3.75 10.40 0.55
C ILE A 160 -4.37 9.15 1.16
N TYR A 161 -4.88 8.27 0.31
CA TYR A 161 -5.50 6.99 0.65
C TYR A 161 -4.71 5.83 0.05
#